data_AF-A0A520FZE0-F1
#
_entry.id   AF-A0A520FZE0-F1
#
_cell.length_a   1.000
_cell.length_b   1.000
_cell.length_c   1.000
_cell.angle_alpha   90.00
_cell.angle_beta   90.00
_cell.angle_gamma   90.00
#
_symmetry.space_group_name_H-M   'P 1'
#
loop_
_entity.id
_entity.type
_entity.pdbx_description
1 polymer ?
#
loop_
_entity_poly.entity_id
_entity_poly.type
_entity_poly.pdbx_seq_one_letter_code
_entity_poly.pdbx_strand_id
1 'polypeptide(L)'
;MYRPYAAAAGQGVVFEEEFTFNGFPQPVLDALRAKDERAAIQRAVAAGFRDENTLTDLVFFSRHPERQGAPLSRGEPDASRLVAEWLDIRDRLVRGTPRAPAGAAPPSSYVPAPPAVAPVGRPPSISTSFITIASGARLTPQIEAVVKALDAHFRSANLKVMLSSGYRSPQDQLRLIREQAIKRGLDRLYPSITTATVENGESWIGAWDDLLHRQKYIINPPVPTESRIVPGKTYGASPHSTGLAFDLSRADLDRIAGVVRGYCQQGGPIRQILVERRNGAVHVGIDGSGKRGTCQISYSN
;
A
#
# COMPACT_ATOMS: atom_id res chain seq x y z
N MET A 1 -19.00 38.26 17.03
CA MET A 1 -18.41 38.60 15.72
C MET A 1 -17.24 37.64 15.48
N TYR A 2 -17.53 36.47 14.91
CA TYR A 2 -16.58 35.45 14.50
C TYR A 2 -17.07 34.96 13.14
N ARG A 3 -16.25 35.11 12.10
CA ARG A 3 -16.64 34.82 10.72
C ARG A 3 -16.71 33.30 10.51
N PRO A 4 -17.79 32.75 9.95
CA PRO A 4 -17.82 31.35 9.55
C PRO A 4 -16.92 31.17 8.31
N TYR A 5 -16.01 30.19 8.36
CA TYR A 5 -15.37 29.67 7.17
C TYR A 5 -16.41 28.77 6.47
N ALA A 6 -16.86 29.20 5.29
CA ALA A 6 -17.66 28.38 4.41
C ALA A 6 -16.88 27.10 4.08
N ALA A 7 -17.50 25.93 4.33
CA ALA A 7 -16.98 24.65 3.88
C ALA A 7 -16.95 24.66 2.35
N ALA A 8 -15.75 24.57 1.76
CA ALA A 8 -15.61 24.31 0.34
C ALA A 8 -16.11 22.87 0.08
N ALA A 9 -17.22 22.76 -0.63
CA ALA A 9 -17.69 21.51 -1.21
C ALA A 9 -16.59 20.94 -2.13
N GLY A 10 -16.13 19.72 -1.87
CA GLY A 10 -15.18 19.03 -2.75
C GLY A 10 -13.99 18.32 -2.09
N GLN A 11 -13.94 18.21 -0.75
CA GLN A 11 -13.01 17.25 -0.14
C GLN A 11 -13.53 15.82 -0.37
N GLY A 12 -12.98 15.15 -1.38
CA GLY A 12 -13.20 13.73 -1.60
C GLY A 12 -12.90 12.96 -0.31
N VAL A 13 -13.92 12.29 0.21
CA VAL A 13 -13.81 11.44 1.40
C VAL A 13 -12.80 10.35 1.07
N VAL A 14 -11.65 10.36 1.75
CA VAL A 14 -10.68 9.27 1.66
C VAL A 14 -11.33 8.07 2.34
N PHE A 15 -11.76 7.09 1.55
CA PHE A 15 -12.19 5.82 2.10
C PHE A 15 -10.94 5.08 2.58
N GLU A 16 -10.67 5.12 3.88
CA GLU A 16 -9.82 4.11 4.50
C GLU A 16 -10.46 2.74 4.21
N GLU A 17 -9.66 1.77 3.78
CA GLU A 17 -10.19 0.45 3.40
C GLU A 17 -10.91 -0.19 4.60
N GLU A 18 -12.07 -0.78 4.34
CA GLU A 18 -12.85 -1.51 5.35
C GLU A 18 -12.00 -2.65 5.94
N PHE A 19 -11.93 -2.70 7.27
CA PHE A 19 -11.18 -3.73 7.97
C PHE A 19 -11.86 -5.09 7.83
N THR A 20 -11.09 -6.15 7.57
CA THR A 20 -11.64 -7.51 7.48
C THR A 20 -10.84 -8.50 8.31
N PHE A 21 -11.56 -9.44 8.95
CA PHE A 21 -10.94 -10.51 9.74
C PHE A 21 -10.35 -11.64 8.88
N ASN A 22 -10.71 -11.73 7.59
CA ASN A 22 -10.34 -12.84 6.70
C ASN A 22 -8.81 -12.95 6.48
N GLY A 23 -8.05 -11.88 6.75
CA GLY A 23 -6.59 -11.90 6.68
C GLY A 23 -5.91 -12.61 7.86
N PHE A 24 -6.61 -12.84 8.98
CA PHE A 24 -6.00 -13.39 10.18
C PHE A 24 -6.13 -14.92 10.26
N PRO A 25 -5.07 -15.63 10.72
CA PRO A 25 -5.14 -17.08 10.92
C PRO A 25 -6.23 -17.49 11.91
N GLN A 26 -6.79 -18.68 11.72
CA GLN A 26 -7.86 -19.22 12.58
C GLN A 26 -7.54 -19.15 14.09
N PRO A 27 -6.32 -19.47 14.56
CA PRO A 27 -5.98 -19.34 15.98
C PRO A 27 -6.11 -17.92 16.54
N VAL A 28 -5.94 -16.87 15.73
CA VAL A 28 -6.17 -15.49 16.16
C VAL A 28 -7.65 -15.26 16.38
N LEU A 29 -8.48 -15.69 15.44
CA LEU A 29 -9.94 -15.55 15.50
C LEU A 29 -10.53 -16.36 16.66
N ASP A 30 -9.98 -17.52 16.98
CA ASP A 30 -10.39 -18.34 18.12
C ASP A 30 -10.13 -17.62 19.45
N ALA A 31 -8.98 -16.96 19.58
CA ALA A 31 -8.65 -16.17 20.76
C ALA A 31 -9.60 -14.96 20.92
N LEU A 32 -9.92 -14.26 19.83
CA LEU A 32 -10.91 -13.17 19.86
C LEU A 32 -12.30 -13.66 20.26
N ARG A 33 -12.74 -14.81 19.75
CA ARG A 33 -14.03 -15.43 20.14
C ARG A 33 -14.05 -15.82 21.62
N ALA A 34 -12.92 -16.26 22.15
CA ALA A 34 -12.72 -16.52 23.57
C ALA A 34 -12.52 -15.24 24.42
N LYS A 35 -12.58 -14.05 23.80
CA LYS A 35 -12.32 -12.74 24.43
C LYS A 35 -10.92 -12.62 25.04
N ASP A 36 -9.96 -13.41 24.56
CA ASP A 36 -8.54 -13.34 24.93
C ASP A 36 -7.77 -12.45 23.94
N GLU A 37 -7.93 -11.14 24.12
CA GLU A 37 -7.34 -10.12 23.24
C GLU A 37 -5.81 -10.17 23.22
N ARG A 38 -5.19 -10.49 24.37
CA ARG A 38 -3.72 -10.60 24.46
C ARG A 38 -3.21 -11.80 23.68
N ALA A 39 -3.84 -12.97 23.82
CA ALA A 39 -3.46 -14.13 23.02
C ALA A 39 -3.71 -13.90 21.52
N ALA A 40 -4.79 -13.20 21.15
CA ALA A 40 -5.06 -12.85 19.77
C ALA A 40 -3.92 -11.99 19.16
N ILE A 41 -3.50 -10.92 19.86
CA ILE A 41 -2.37 -10.08 19.44
C ILE A 41 -1.09 -10.91 19.34
N GLN A 42 -0.76 -11.71 20.35
CA GLN A 42 0.46 -12.53 20.35
C GLN A 42 0.49 -13.52 19.19
N ARG A 43 -0.65 -14.14 18.85
CA ARG A 43 -0.77 -15.07 17.71
C ARG A 43 -0.69 -14.34 16.38
N ALA A 44 -1.31 -13.16 16.25
CA ALA A 44 -1.21 -12.34 15.04
C ALA A 44 0.25 -11.90 14.82
N VAL A 45 0.93 -11.51 15.89
CA VAL A 45 2.37 -11.27 15.91
C VAL A 45 3.10 -12.55 15.49
N ALA A 46 2.90 -13.70 16.11
CA ALA A 46 3.57 -14.94 15.67
C ALA A 46 3.36 -15.25 14.17
N ALA A 47 2.21 -14.88 13.60
CA ALA A 47 1.88 -15.03 12.18
C ALA A 47 2.41 -13.92 11.24
N GLY A 48 3.18 -12.95 11.75
CA GLY A 48 3.84 -11.91 10.96
C GLY A 48 3.13 -10.56 10.93
N PHE A 49 1.95 -10.43 11.52
CA PHE A 49 1.26 -9.13 11.65
C PHE A 49 1.96 -8.29 12.73
N ARG A 50 2.67 -7.24 12.31
CA ARG A 50 3.49 -6.39 13.20
C ARG A 50 3.06 -4.92 13.20
N ASP A 51 2.18 -4.53 12.29
CA ASP A 51 1.73 -3.14 12.18
C ASP A 51 0.83 -2.78 13.37
N GLU A 52 1.16 -1.68 14.07
CA GLU A 52 0.46 -1.26 15.28
C GLU A 52 -1.02 -0.99 15.01
N ASN A 53 -1.33 -0.35 13.88
CA ASN A 53 -2.70 0.01 13.54
C ASN A 53 -3.51 -1.25 13.24
N THR A 54 -2.96 -2.16 12.43
CA THR A 54 -3.59 -3.45 12.11
C THR A 54 -3.91 -4.28 13.36
N LEU A 55 -2.99 -4.33 14.33
CA LEU A 55 -3.21 -5.04 15.59
C LEU A 55 -4.21 -4.34 16.50
N THR A 56 -4.28 -3.01 16.44
CA THR A 56 -5.29 -2.22 17.18
C THR A 56 -6.67 -2.43 16.59
N ASP A 57 -6.80 -2.35 15.26
CA ASP A 57 -8.03 -2.56 14.51
C ASP A 57 -8.59 -3.97 14.75
N LEU A 58 -7.72 -4.99 14.79
CA LEU A 58 -8.08 -6.36 15.14
C LEU A 58 -8.88 -6.46 16.44
N VAL A 59 -8.42 -5.80 17.50
CA VAL A 59 -9.11 -5.80 18.80
C VAL A 59 -10.31 -4.87 18.78
N PHE A 60 -10.17 -3.68 18.21
CA PHE A 60 -11.22 -2.67 18.16
C PHE A 60 -12.47 -3.19 17.43
N PHE A 61 -12.32 -3.71 16.21
CA PHE A 61 -13.46 -4.25 15.46
C PHE A 61 -14.01 -5.56 16.06
N SER A 62 -13.22 -6.28 16.88
CA SER A 62 -13.73 -7.44 17.62
C SER A 62 -14.64 -7.02 18.80
N ARG A 63 -14.46 -5.80 19.32
CA ARG A 63 -15.36 -5.19 20.32
C ARG A 63 -16.57 -4.51 19.67
N HIS A 64 -16.41 -4.03 18.45
CA HIS A 64 -17.40 -3.27 17.69
C HIS A 64 -17.88 -3.99 16.41
N PRO A 65 -18.51 -5.18 16.51
CA PRO A 65 -19.01 -5.89 15.35
C PRO A 65 -20.10 -5.10 14.58
N GLU A 66 -20.81 -4.18 15.24
CA GLU A 66 -21.80 -3.29 14.63
C GLU A 66 -21.21 -2.40 13.53
N ARG A 67 -19.89 -2.15 13.57
CA ARG A 67 -19.20 -1.34 12.55
C ARG A 67 -18.89 -2.12 11.28
N GLN A 68 -18.89 -3.44 11.33
CA GLN A 68 -18.60 -4.30 10.17
C GLN A 68 -17.26 -3.99 9.46
N GLY A 69 -16.29 -3.39 10.17
CA GLY A 69 -15.01 -2.97 9.60
C GLY A 69 -14.97 -1.52 9.09
N ALA A 70 -16.08 -0.77 9.20
CA ALA A 70 -16.15 0.61 8.74
C ALA A 70 -15.20 1.54 9.54
N PRO A 71 -14.37 2.34 8.86
CA PRO A 71 -13.41 3.23 9.50
C PRO A 71 -14.09 4.29 10.37
N LEU A 72 -13.37 4.81 11.36
CA LEU A 72 -13.88 5.87 12.24
C LEU A 72 -14.03 7.18 11.47
N SER A 73 -15.20 7.81 11.58
CA SER A 73 -15.50 9.08 10.93
C SER A 73 -15.67 10.18 11.96
N ARG A 74 -15.06 11.35 11.75
CA ARG A 74 -15.21 12.49 12.67
C ARG A 74 -16.65 12.99 12.80
N GLY A 75 -17.51 12.67 11.84
CA GLY A 75 -18.91 13.08 11.83
C GLY A 75 -19.88 12.10 12.48
N GLU A 76 -19.41 10.92 12.94
CA GLU A 76 -20.31 9.94 13.52
C GLU A 76 -20.64 10.27 14.99
N PRO A 77 -21.86 9.95 15.46
CA PRO A 77 -22.16 9.96 16.88
C PRO A 77 -21.12 9.14 17.65
N ASP A 78 -20.66 9.64 18.78
CA ASP A 78 -19.63 9.01 19.63
C ASP A 78 -18.22 8.86 19.03
N ALA A 79 -17.90 9.54 17.92
CA ALA A 79 -16.55 9.52 17.33
C ALA A 79 -15.43 9.71 18.37
N SER A 80 -15.59 10.68 19.27
CA SER A 80 -14.61 10.97 20.32
C SER A 80 -14.40 9.80 21.29
N ARG A 81 -15.47 9.08 21.65
CA ARG A 81 -15.40 7.92 22.55
C ARG A 81 -14.72 6.75 21.85
N LEU A 82 -15.10 6.47 20.61
CA LEU A 82 -14.51 5.37 19.82
C LEU A 82 -13.03 5.61 19.53
N VAL A 83 -12.64 6.84 19.20
CA VAL A 83 -11.23 7.22 19.02
C VAL A 83 -10.45 7.05 20.33
N ALA A 84 -11.03 7.46 21.47
CA ALA A 84 -10.38 7.27 22.78
C ALA A 84 -10.18 5.78 23.11
N GLU A 85 -11.18 4.93 22.83
CA GLU A 85 -11.08 3.49 23.01
C GLU A 85 -10.01 2.86 22.10
N TRP A 86 -9.99 3.24 20.82
CA TRP A 86 -8.99 2.78 19.87
C TRP A 86 -7.56 3.13 20.35
N LEU A 87 -7.36 4.35 20.87
CA LEU A 87 -6.09 4.79 21.43
C LEU A 87 -5.71 4.00 22.69
N ASP A 88 -6.65 3.71 23.61
CA ASP A 88 -6.40 2.87 24.79
C ASP A 88 -5.94 1.47 24.40
N ILE A 89 -6.62 0.85 23.42
CA ILE A 89 -6.23 -0.47 22.90
C ILE A 89 -4.79 -0.44 22.39
N ARG A 90 -4.44 0.54 21.56
CA ARG A 90 -3.09 0.66 21.00
C ARG A 90 -2.04 0.82 22.08
N ASP A 91 -2.27 1.74 23.01
CA ASP A 91 -1.25 2.11 23.99
C ASP A 91 -1.11 1.04 25.08
N ARG A 92 -2.22 0.45 25.55
CA ARG A 92 -2.21 -0.53 26.65
C ARG A 92 -1.96 -1.96 26.20
N LEU A 93 -2.53 -2.38 25.07
CA LEU A 93 -2.45 -3.77 24.60
C LEU A 93 -1.37 -3.96 23.56
N VAL A 94 -1.32 -3.12 22.53
CA VAL A 94 -0.39 -3.31 21.40
C VAL A 94 1.03 -2.90 21.76
N ARG A 95 1.23 -1.67 22.24
CA ARG A 95 2.56 -1.15 22.65
C ARG A 95 3.06 -1.76 23.95
N GLY A 96 2.14 -2.12 24.85
CA GLY A 96 2.46 -2.78 26.11
C GLY A 96 2.86 -4.26 25.96
N THR A 97 2.72 -4.86 24.78
CA THR A 97 3.15 -6.25 24.56
C THR A 97 4.68 -6.28 24.42
N PRO A 98 5.41 -6.97 25.31
CA PRO A 98 6.85 -7.08 25.21
C PRO A 98 7.22 -7.64 23.85
N ARG A 99 8.04 -6.90 23.10
CA ARG A 99 8.62 -7.41 21.85
C ARG A 99 9.40 -8.65 22.23
N ALA A 100 8.95 -9.83 21.77
CA ALA A 100 9.70 -11.05 21.98
C ALA A 100 11.15 -10.79 21.54
N PRO A 101 12.16 -11.14 22.38
CA PRO A 101 13.54 -11.03 21.94
C PRO A 101 13.66 -11.78 20.62
N ALA A 102 14.29 -11.15 19.62
CA ALA A 102 14.46 -11.76 18.32
C ALA A 102 15.14 -13.12 18.54
N GLY A 103 14.36 -14.19 18.50
CA GLY A 103 14.84 -15.53 18.78
C GLY A 103 15.97 -15.85 17.81
N ALA A 104 17.09 -16.32 18.35
CA ALA A 104 18.21 -16.81 17.56
C ALA A 104 17.68 -17.74 16.47
N ALA A 105 17.99 -17.39 15.22
CA ALA A 105 17.59 -18.18 14.07
C ALA A 105 18.04 -19.65 14.27
N PRO A 106 17.21 -20.64 13.89
CA PRO A 106 17.68 -22.02 13.84
C PRO A 106 18.93 -22.11 12.96
N PRO A 107 19.89 -23.03 13.24
CA PRO A 107 21.07 -23.19 12.42
C PRO A 107 20.65 -23.56 10.99
N SER A 108 20.74 -22.58 10.10
CA SER A 108 20.48 -22.76 8.68
C SER A 108 21.65 -23.52 8.07
N SER A 109 21.38 -24.69 7.51
CA SER A 109 22.26 -25.36 6.56
C SER A 109 22.61 -24.36 5.44
N TYR A 110 23.87 -23.99 5.33
CA TYR A 110 24.34 -22.93 4.46
C TYR A 110 24.32 -23.39 3.00
N VAL A 111 23.32 -22.94 2.24
CA VAL A 111 23.35 -22.93 0.77
C VAL A 111 23.97 -21.59 0.37
N PRO A 112 25.00 -21.54 -0.51
CA PRO A 112 25.64 -20.28 -0.89
C PRO A 112 24.61 -19.33 -1.51
N ALA A 113 24.53 -18.13 -0.95
CA ALA A 113 23.55 -17.12 -1.33
C ALA A 113 23.81 -16.58 -2.76
N PRO A 114 22.75 -16.35 -3.56
CA PRO A 114 22.85 -15.54 -4.78
C PRO A 114 23.26 -14.09 -4.43
N PRO A 115 23.87 -13.35 -5.37
CA PRO A 115 24.40 -12.00 -5.13
C PRO A 115 23.33 -11.05 -4.56
N ALA A 116 23.79 -10.20 -3.64
CA ALA A 116 22.99 -9.37 -2.74
C ALA A 116 21.90 -8.55 -3.44
N VAL A 117 20.66 -8.76 -3.00
CA VAL A 117 19.51 -7.88 -3.27
C VAL A 117 19.77 -6.51 -2.63
N ALA A 118 19.53 -5.45 -3.40
CA ALA A 118 19.65 -4.05 -3.01
C ALA A 118 18.99 -3.73 -1.64
N PRO A 119 19.49 -2.71 -0.91
CA PRO A 119 19.17 -2.49 0.50
C PRO A 119 17.66 -2.34 0.75
N VAL A 120 17.19 -3.06 1.76
CA VAL A 120 15.86 -2.91 2.37
C VAL A 120 15.65 -1.43 2.68
N GLY A 121 14.65 -0.80 2.04
CA GLY A 121 14.33 0.61 2.21
C GLY A 121 14.17 0.97 3.69
N ARG A 122 14.96 1.95 4.15
CA ARG A 122 14.84 2.51 5.50
C ARG A 122 13.44 3.12 5.66
N PRO A 123 12.81 3.08 6.84
CA PRO A 123 11.64 3.92 7.10
C PRO A 123 11.98 5.38 6.74
N PRO A 124 11.05 6.10 6.08
CA PRO A 124 11.33 7.41 5.51
C PRO A 124 11.71 8.41 6.62
N SER A 125 12.90 9.00 6.53
CA SER A 125 13.34 10.09 7.41
C SER A 125 13.24 11.47 6.75
N ILE A 126 12.54 11.59 5.61
CA ILE A 126 12.43 12.87 4.93
C ILE A 126 11.36 13.75 5.55
N SER A 127 11.77 14.97 5.89
CA SER A 127 10.85 16.05 6.21
C SER A 127 10.36 16.67 4.90
N THR A 128 9.08 16.52 4.61
CA THR A 128 8.36 17.11 3.48
C THR A 128 7.13 17.81 4.03
N SER A 129 6.75 18.96 3.45
CA SER A 129 5.67 19.79 4.00
C SER A 129 4.35 19.62 3.25
N PHE A 130 4.41 19.21 1.98
CA PHE A 130 3.26 19.05 1.10
C PHE A 130 3.06 17.62 0.61
N ILE A 131 4.07 16.75 0.77
CA ILE A 131 3.93 15.32 0.51
C ILE A 131 3.90 14.59 1.86
N THR A 132 2.80 13.92 2.20
CA THR A 132 2.77 13.01 3.36
C THR A 132 3.13 11.61 2.89
N ILE A 133 4.00 10.90 3.62
CA ILE A 133 4.38 9.53 3.26
C ILE A 133 3.54 8.56 4.07
N ALA A 134 2.82 7.67 3.39
CA ALA A 134 2.07 6.61 4.07
C ALA A 134 3.02 5.71 4.87
N SER A 135 2.60 5.23 6.04
CA SER A 135 3.44 4.43 6.95
C SER A 135 4.00 3.16 6.31
N GLY A 136 3.27 2.57 5.35
CA GLY A 136 3.71 1.39 4.60
C GLY A 136 4.57 1.68 3.37
N ALA A 137 4.72 2.95 2.96
CA ALA A 137 5.49 3.30 1.77
C ALA A 137 7.00 3.25 2.05
N ARG A 138 7.73 2.52 1.20
CA ARG A 138 9.19 2.39 1.27
C ARG A 138 9.83 3.25 0.19
N LEU A 139 10.80 4.08 0.56
CA LEU A 139 11.53 4.92 -0.41
C LEU A 139 12.91 4.33 -0.67
N THR A 140 13.26 4.19 -1.94
CA THR A 140 14.68 4.06 -2.34
C THR A 140 15.33 5.44 -2.33
N PRO A 141 16.68 5.54 -2.30
CA PRO A 141 17.35 6.83 -2.43
C PRO A 141 16.91 7.64 -3.66
N GLN A 142 16.61 6.96 -4.77
CA GLN A 142 16.13 7.58 -6.01
C GLN A 142 14.72 8.16 -5.84
N ILE A 143 13.78 7.39 -5.27
CA ILE A 143 12.43 7.88 -4.98
C ILE A 143 12.52 9.05 -3.99
N GLU A 144 13.31 8.91 -2.93
CA GLU A 144 13.49 9.94 -1.90
C GLU A 144 13.97 11.27 -2.50
N ALA A 145 14.97 11.23 -3.37
CA ALA A 145 15.49 12.41 -4.06
C ALA A 145 14.43 13.10 -4.92
N VAL A 146 13.66 12.32 -5.70
CA VAL A 146 12.58 12.85 -6.55
C VAL A 146 11.45 13.43 -5.72
N VAL A 147 11.03 12.75 -4.66
CA VAL A 147 9.96 13.20 -3.75
C VAL A 147 10.36 14.51 -3.07
N LYS A 148 11.60 14.61 -2.59
CA LYS A 148 12.12 15.84 -1.98
C LYS A 148 12.12 17.01 -2.96
N ALA A 149 12.47 16.77 -4.24
CA ALA A 149 12.41 17.80 -5.27
C ALA A 149 10.96 18.21 -5.57
N LEU A 150 10.05 17.24 -5.70
CA LEU A 150 8.63 17.48 -5.96
C LEU A 150 7.93 18.26 -4.84
N ASP A 151 8.33 18.13 -3.58
CA ASP A 151 7.71 18.86 -2.45
C ASP A 151 7.67 20.38 -2.68
N ALA A 152 8.73 20.95 -3.29
CA ALA A 152 8.76 22.38 -3.64
C ALA A 152 7.74 22.75 -4.73
N HIS A 153 7.51 21.87 -5.70
CA HIS A 153 6.51 22.09 -6.75
C HIS A 153 5.09 22.00 -6.19
N PHE A 154 4.83 21.00 -5.33
CA PHE A 154 3.54 20.86 -4.64
C PHE A 154 3.27 22.03 -3.70
N ARG A 155 4.31 22.54 -3.02
CA ARG A 155 4.23 23.78 -2.22
C ARG A 155 3.84 24.99 -3.06
N SER A 156 4.51 25.21 -4.19
CA SER A 156 4.19 26.32 -5.11
C SER A 156 2.78 26.23 -5.68
N ALA A 157 2.27 25.00 -5.88
CA ALA A 157 0.90 24.75 -6.32
C ALA A 157 -0.14 24.77 -5.17
N ASN A 158 0.30 24.97 -3.92
CA ASN A 158 -0.48 24.84 -2.69
C ASN A 158 -1.34 23.55 -2.69
N LEU A 159 -0.71 22.42 -3.04
CA LEU A 159 -1.37 21.15 -3.23
C LEU A 159 -0.74 20.10 -2.32
N LYS A 160 -1.45 19.72 -1.25
CA LYS A 160 -1.02 18.64 -0.36
C LYS A 160 -1.41 17.29 -0.94
N VAL A 161 -0.49 16.35 -0.95
CA VAL A 161 -0.66 15.00 -1.51
C VAL A 161 -0.13 13.95 -0.55
N MET A 162 -0.49 12.69 -0.79
CA MET A 162 0.09 11.54 -0.10
C MET A 162 0.85 10.65 -1.08
N LEU A 163 2.10 10.30 -0.74
CA LEU A 163 2.80 9.18 -1.35
C LEU A 163 2.27 7.89 -0.73
N SER A 164 1.38 7.21 -1.45
CA SER A 164 0.67 6.02 -0.98
C SER A 164 1.50 4.75 -1.14
N SER A 165 2.39 4.69 -2.14
CA SER A 165 3.25 3.53 -2.38
C SER A 165 4.59 3.95 -2.98
N GLY A 166 5.63 3.15 -2.74
CA GLY A 166 6.99 3.35 -3.27
C GLY A 166 7.58 2.01 -3.70
N TYR A 167 8.79 1.69 -3.25
CA TYR A 167 9.39 0.37 -3.49
C TYR A 167 8.50 -0.77 -3.00
N ARG A 168 8.30 -1.79 -3.84
CA ARG A 168 7.56 -3.02 -3.52
C ARG A 168 8.35 -4.22 -4.02
N SER A 169 8.69 -5.17 -3.16
CA SER A 169 9.30 -6.43 -3.59
C SER A 169 8.33 -7.22 -4.49
N PRO A 170 8.81 -8.18 -5.30
CA PRO A 170 7.91 -9.11 -6.02
C PRO A 170 6.92 -9.82 -5.09
N GLN A 171 7.34 -10.18 -3.87
CA GLN A 171 6.48 -10.80 -2.87
C GLN A 171 5.39 -9.83 -2.37
N ASP A 172 5.74 -8.57 -2.09
CA ASP A 172 4.76 -7.54 -1.73
C ASP A 172 3.77 -7.28 -2.88
N GLN A 173 4.25 -7.31 -4.13
CA GLN A 173 3.42 -7.17 -5.31
C GLN A 173 2.44 -8.33 -5.46
N LEU A 174 2.92 -9.58 -5.29
CA LEU A 174 2.05 -10.76 -5.33
C LEU A 174 1.01 -10.73 -4.20
N ARG A 175 1.40 -10.29 -3.00
CA ARG A 175 0.46 -10.11 -1.89
C ARG A 175 -0.68 -9.17 -2.27
N LEU A 176 -0.39 -8.02 -2.91
CA LEU A 176 -1.42 -7.10 -3.39
C LEU A 176 -2.32 -7.71 -4.47
N ILE A 177 -1.75 -8.46 -5.41
CA ILE A 177 -2.54 -9.20 -6.43
C ILE A 177 -3.50 -10.18 -5.73
N ARG A 178 -3.01 -10.94 -4.76
CA ARG A 178 -3.82 -11.89 -3.98
C ARG A 178 -4.95 -11.18 -3.24
N GLU A 179 -4.64 -10.11 -2.50
CA GLU A 179 -5.62 -9.33 -1.75
C GLU A 179 -6.73 -8.82 -2.68
N GLN A 180 -6.37 -8.26 -3.84
CA GLN A 180 -7.35 -7.73 -4.80
C GLN A 180 -8.15 -8.82 -5.51
N ALA A 181 -7.54 -9.99 -5.77
CA ALA A 181 -8.22 -11.15 -6.33
C ALA A 181 -9.28 -11.70 -5.35
N ILE A 182 -8.92 -11.89 -4.08
CA ILE A 182 -9.83 -12.35 -3.03
C ILE A 182 -10.97 -11.33 -2.83
N LYS A 183 -10.64 -10.03 -2.76
CA LYS A 183 -11.64 -8.95 -2.63
C LYS A 183 -12.69 -8.96 -3.75
N ARG A 184 -12.36 -9.55 -4.92
CA ARG A 184 -13.24 -9.67 -6.09
C ARG A 184 -13.80 -11.07 -6.30
N GLY A 185 -13.59 -11.98 -5.35
CA GLY A 185 -14.09 -13.37 -5.44
C GLY A 185 -13.39 -14.22 -6.49
N LEU A 186 -12.22 -13.79 -7.01
CA LEU A 186 -11.46 -14.54 -8.00
C LEU A 186 -10.78 -15.78 -7.39
N ASP A 187 -10.63 -15.83 -6.07
CA ASP A 187 -10.18 -17.01 -5.33
C ASP A 187 -11.08 -18.24 -5.55
N ARG A 188 -12.36 -18.06 -5.87
CA ARG A 188 -13.26 -19.16 -6.22
C ARG A 188 -12.94 -19.78 -7.58
N LEU A 189 -12.48 -18.96 -8.52
CA LEU A 189 -12.08 -19.38 -9.87
C LEU A 189 -10.62 -19.83 -9.92
N TYR A 190 -9.79 -19.25 -9.06
CA TYR A 190 -8.36 -19.51 -8.96
C TYR A 190 -7.95 -19.80 -7.51
N PRO A 191 -8.33 -20.96 -6.92
CA PRO A 191 -8.07 -21.26 -5.51
C PRO A 191 -6.59 -21.19 -5.12
N SER A 192 -5.68 -21.50 -6.06
CA SER A 192 -4.24 -21.43 -5.85
C SER A 192 -3.72 -20.03 -5.53
N ILE A 193 -4.48 -18.96 -5.81
CA ILE A 193 -4.04 -17.58 -5.52
C ILE A 193 -3.78 -17.36 -4.03
N THR A 194 -4.51 -18.07 -3.17
CA THR A 194 -4.44 -17.95 -1.71
C THR A 194 -3.10 -18.42 -1.14
N THR A 195 -2.47 -19.40 -1.80
CA THR A 195 -1.17 -19.99 -1.42
C THR A 195 -0.07 -19.71 -2.44
N ALA A 196 -0.33 -18.82 -3.41
CA ALA A 196 0.58 -18.55 -4.52
C ALA A 196 1.96 -18.06 -4.06
N THR A 197 3.00 -18.41 -4.80
CA THR A 197 4.35 -17.85 -4.61
C THR A 197 4.82 -17.17 -5.88
N VAL A 198 5.82 -16.29 -5.79
CA VAL A 198 6.34 -15.57 -6.97
C VAL A 198 6.96 -16.56 -7.97
N GLU A 199 7.62 -17.59 -7.45
CA GLU A 199 8.33 -18.62 -8.19
C GLU A 199 7.35 -19.54 -8.94
N ASN A 200 6.16 -19.78 -8.38
CA ASN A 200 5.12 -20.55 -9.03
C ASN A 200 4.15 -19.64 -9.79
N GLY A 201 4.58 -19.14 -10.96
CA GLY A 201 3.76 -18.32 -11.86
C GLY A 201 2.35 -18.86 -12.08
N GLU A 202 2.23 -20.16 -12.29
CA GLU A 202 0.94 -20.80 -12.60
C GLU A 202 -0.12 -20.62 -11.51
N SER A 203 0.32 -20.47 -10.26
CA SER A 203 -0.58 -20.31 -9.11
C SER A 203 -1.31 -18.96 -9.06
N TRP A 204 -0.79 -17.93 -9.75
CA TRP A 204 -1.35 -16.57 -9.69
C TRP A 204 -1.64 -15.91 -11.05
N ILE A 205 -1.03 -16.36 -12.15
CA ILE A 205 -1.18 -15.72 -13.47
C ILE A 205 -2.64 -15.61 -13.90
N GLY A 206 -3.45 -16.66 -13.70
CA GLY A 206 -4.86 -16.64 -14.08
C GLY A 206 -5.66 -15.55 -13.37
N ALA A 207 -5.49 -15.44 -12.04
CA ALA A 207 -6.17 -14.41 -11.25
C ALA A 207 -5.68 -13.00 -11.61
N TRP A 208 -4.37 -12.84 -11.83
CA TRP A 208 -3.77 -11.58 -12.25
C TRP A 208 -4.28 -11.11 -13.62
N ASP A 209 -4.33 -12.00 -14.62
CA ASP A 209 -4.87 -11.71 -15.94
C ASP A 209 -6.34 -11.28 -15.85
N ASP A 210 -7.15 -11.97 -15.05
CA ASP A 210 -8.56 -11.62 -14.85
C ASP A 210 -8.71 -10.25 -14.16
N LEU A 211 -7.87 -9.92 -13.18
CA LEU A 211 -7.81 -8.58 -12.60
C LEU A 211 -7.53 -7.52 -13.68
N LEU A 212 -6.49 -7.73 -14.49
CA LEU A 212 -6.04 -6.77 -15.49
C LEU A 212 -7.07 -6.60 -16.63
N HIS A 213 -7.52 -7.71 -17.20
CA HIS A 213 -8.27 -7.71 -18.45
C HIS A 213 -9.79 -7.68 -18.27
N ARG A 214 -10.32 -8.36 -17.24
CA ARG A 214 -11.77 -8.44 -17.01
C ARG A 214 -12.23 -7.41 -15.99
N GLN A 215 -11.56 -7.35 -14.84
CA GLN A 215 -11.89 -6.41 -13.76
C GLN A 215 -11.37 -4.98 -14.05
N LYS A 216 -10.50 -4.85 -15.06
CA LYS A 216 -9.83 -3.59 -15.44
C LYS A 216 -9.12 -2.94 -14.25
N TYR A 217 -8.57 -3.76 -13.37
CA TYR A 217 -7.74 -3.34 -12.25
C TYR A 217 -6.29 -3.35 -12.70
N ILE A 218 -5.72 -2.17 -12.92
CA ILE A 218 -4.35 -2.04 -13.42
C ILE A 218 -3.39 -2.42 -12.29
N ILE A 219 -2.74 -3.57 -12.47
CA ILE A 219 -1.68 -4.04 -11.59
C ILE A 219 -0.67 -4.82 -12.42
N ASN A 220 0.60 -4.44 -12.32
CA ASN A 220 1.67 -5.16 -13.00
C ASN A 220 1.98 -6.49 -12.29
N PRO A 221 2.45 -7.51 -13.02
CA PRO A 221 2.83 -8.78 -12.43
C PRO A 221 4.08 -8.60 -11.53
N PRO A 222 4.30 -9.52 -10.58
CA PRO A 222 5.46 -9.47 -9.67
C PRO A 222 6.79 -9.72 -10.40
N VAL A 223 6.76 -10.46 -11.50
CA VAL A 223 7.89 -10.79 -12.39
C VAL A 223 7.44 -10.68 -13.84
N PRO A 224 8.36 -10.58 -14.82
CA PRO A 224 7.99 -10.58 -16.23
C PRO A 224 7.23 -11.86 -16.58
N THR A 225 6.14 -11.75 -17.34
CA THR A 225 5.20 -12.86 -17.54
C THR A 225 4.39 -12.66 -18.82
N GLU A 226 3.98 -13.76 -19.45
CA GLU A 226 3.07 -13.77 -20.59
C GLU A 226 1.61 -13.92 -20.13
N SER A 227 0.71 -13.15 -20.74
CA SER A 227 -0.72 -13.26 -20.47
C SER A 227 -1.32 -14.54 -21.07
N ARG A 228 -2.16 -15.21 -20.30
CA ARG A 228 -3.01 -16.33 -20.74
C ARG A 228 -4.25 -15.87 -21.49
N ILE A 229 -4.71 -14.64 -21.24
CA ILE A 229 -5.90 -14.08 -21.92
C ILE A 229 -5.54 -13.45 -23.26
N VAL A 230 -4.34 -12.87 -23.38
CA VAL A 230 -3.86 -12.26 -24.62
C VAL A 230 -2.60 -13.02 -25.08
N PRO A 231 -2.75 -14.10 -25.86
CA PRO A 231 -1.63 -14.93 -26.30
C PRO A 231 -0.52 -14.12 -26.98
N GLY A 232 0.75 -14.41 -26.66
CA GLY A 232 1.91 -13.71 -27.18
C GLY A 232 2.18 -12.35 -26.52
N LYS A 233 1.28 -11.85 -25.66
CA LYS A 233 1.49 -10.57 -24.97
C LYS A 233 2.30 -10.79 -23.70
N THR A 234 3.51 -10.24 -23.68
CA THR A 234 4.35 -10.18 -22.49
C THR A 234 4.15 -8.87 -21.73
N TYR A 235 4.22 -8.98 -20.41
CA TYR A 235 4.17 -7.88 -19.45
C TYR A 235 5.46 -7.87 -18.65
N GLY A 236 6.07 -6.69 -18.49
CA GLY A 236 7.20 -6.50 -17.61
C GLY A 236 6.79 -6.56 -16.14
N ALA A 237 7.77 -6.80 -15.26
CA ALA A 237 7.54 -6.69 -13.81
C ALA A 237 7.14 -5.26 -13.41
N SER A 238 6.47 -5.13 -12.26
CA SER A 238 6.13 -3.83 -11.68
C SER A 238 7.37 -2.94 -11.52
N PRO A 239 7.37 -1.68 -11.98
CA PRO A 239 8.50 -0.77 -11.80
C PRO A 239 8.73 -0.37 -10.33
N HIS A 240 7.77 -0.65 -9.45
CA HIS A 240 7.99 -0.54 -8.00
C HIS A 240 9.05 -1.55 -7.50
N SER A 241 9.22 -2.69 -8.17
CA SER A 241 10.21 -3.72 -7.81
C SER A 241 11.65 -3.30 -8.05
N THR A 242 11.87 -2.32 -8.93
CA THR A 242 13.19 -1.74 -9.18
C THR A 242 13.41 -0.45 -8.40
N GLY A 243 12.42 -0.02 -7.60
CA GLY A 243 12.49 1.24 -6.86
C GLY A 243 12.52 2.47 -7.78
N LEU A 244 11.95 2.33 -8.98
CA LEU A 244 11.85 3.39 -9.99
C LEU A 244 10.40 3.82 -10.20
N ALA A 245 9.50 3.53 -9.26
CA ALA A 245 8.15 4.04 -9.29
C ALA A 245 7.56 4.28 -7.89
N PHE A 246 6.63 5.22 -7.82
CA PHE A 246 5.86 5.54 -6.63
C PHE A 246 4.49 6.11 -7.03
N ASP A 247 3.53 6.06 -6.11
CA ASP A 247 2.16 6.51 -6.34
C ASP A 247 1.82 7.71 -5.46
N LEU A 248 1.17 8.72 -6.05
CA LEU A 248 0.68 9.92 -5.36
C LEU A 248 -0.85 9.95 -5.37
N SER A 249 -1.47 10.37 -4.26
CA SER A 249 -2.93 10.33 -4.05
C SER A 249 -3.41 11.44 -3.09
N ARG A 250 -4.69 11.36 -2.68
CA ARG A 250 -5.38 12.25 -1.72
C ARG A 250 -5.58 13.72 -2.17
N ALA A 251 -5.46 13.98 -3.46
CA ALA A 251 -5.89 15.24 -4.07
C ALA A 251 -6.46 14.98 -5.46
N ASP A 252 -6.92 16.03 -6.13
CA ASP A 252 -7.36 15.95 -7.53
C ASP A 252 -6.24 15.40 -8.43
N LEU A 253 -6.48 14.26 -9.08
CA LEU A 253 -5.44 13.52 -9.79
C LEU A 253 -4.89 14.29 -10.99
N ASP A 254 -5.73 15.08 -11.66
CA ASP A 254 -5.31 15.90 -12.80
C ASP A 254 -4.40 17.05 -12.35
N ARG A 255 -4.67 17.65 -11.19
CA ARG A 255 -3.77 18.62 -10.55
C ARG A 255 -2.46 17.97 -10.10
N ILE A 256 -2.48 16.77 -9.51
CA ILE A 256 -1.25 16.03 -9.16
C ILE A 256 -0.41 15.81 -10.43
N ALA A 257 -1.03 15.26 -11.48
CA ALA A 257 -0.35 14.99 -12.75
C ALA A 257 0.21 16.26 -13.39
N GLY A 258 -0.51 17.39 -13.30
CA GLY A 258 -0.05 18.69 -13.78
C GLY A 258 1.24 19.16 -13.07
N VAL A 259 1.30 19.02 -11.74
CA VAL A 259 2.50 19.37 -10.96
C VAL A 259 3.69 18.47 -11.34
N VAL A 260 3.48 17.15 -11.40
CA VAL A 260 4.54 16.20 -11.78
C VAL A 260 5.03 16.44 -13.21
N ARG A 261 4.11 16.73 -14.15
CA ARG A 261 4.45 17.08 -15.53
C ARG A 261 5.29 18.36 -15.59
N GLY A 262 4.95 19.38 -14.80
CA GLY A 262 5.72 20.62 -14.72
C GLY A 262 7.16 20.37 -14.23
N TYR A 263 7.34 19.56 -13.20
CA TYR A 263 8.67 19.13 -12.73
C TYR A 263 9.45 18.38 -13.82
N CYS A 264 8.78 17.47 -14.52
CA CYS A 264 9.37 16.72 -15.63
C CYS A 264 9.85 17.63 -16.78
N GLN A 265 9.03 18.62 -17.16
CA GLN A 265 9.36 19.61 -18.20
C GLN A 265 10.56 20.48 -17.83
N GLN A 266 10.85 20.65 -16.54
CA GLN A 266 12.03 21.35 -16.03
C GLN A 266 13.28 20.46 -15.97
N GLY A 267 13.21 19.23 -16.51
CA GLY A 267 14.33 18.29 -16.55
C GLY A 267 14.39 17.33 -15.35
N GLY A 268 13.32 17.22 -14.56
CA GLY A 268 13.21 16.18 -13.55
C GLY A 268 13.26 14.77 -14.17
N PRO A 269 13.79 13.75 -13.45
CA PRO A 269 14.01 12.41 -14.00
C PRO A 269 12.73 11.57 -14.03
N ILE A 270 11.61 12.16 -14.47
CA ILE A 270 10.33 11.46 -14.60
C ILE A 270 10.23 10.90 -16.01
N ARG A 271 10.01 9.59 -16.12
CA ARG A 271 9.81 8.89 -17.39
C ARG A 271 8.33 8.75 -17.74
N GLN A 272 7.50 8.49 -16.74
CA GLN A 272 6.10 8.14 -16.93
C GLN A 272 5.22 8.78 -15.86
N ILE A 273 4.07 9.28 -16.30
CA ILE A 273 2.98 9.75 -15.44
C ILE A 273 1.71 9.05 -15.91
N LEU A 274 1.19 8.12 -15.12
CA LEU A 274 -0.05 7.43 -15.42
C LEU A 274 -1.11 7.84 -14.40
N VAL A 275 -2.20 8.45 -14.87
CA VAL A 275 -3.34 8.82 -14.03
C VAL A 275 -4.30 7.63 -13.95
N GLU A 276 -4.34 6.94 -12.82
CA GLU A 276 -5.15 5.74 -12.59
C GLU A 276 -6.39 6.08 -11.76
N ARG A 277 -7.49 6.46 -12.43
CA ARG A 277 -8.70 6.93 -11.74
C ARG A 277 -9.33 5.86 -10.84
N ARG A 278 -9.35 4.60 -11.28
CA ARG A 278 -9.86 3.47 -10.48
C ARG A 278 -9.07 3.23 -9.19
N ASN A 279 -7.76 3.44 -9.25
CA ASN A 279 -6.87 3.24 -8.11
C ASN A 279 -6.73 4.53 -7.27
N GLY A 280 -7.36 5.64 -7.70
CA GLY A 280 -7.31 6.91 -6.99
C GLY A 280 -5.89 7.49 -6.88
N ALA A 281 -5.03 7.21 -7.87
CA ALA A 281 -3.61 7.52 -7.79
C ALA A 281 -3.03 8.03 -9.11
N VAL A 282 -1.95 8.81 -9.00
CA VAL A 282 -1.03 9.12 -10.09
C VAL A 282 0.22 8.28 -9.88
N HIS A 283 0.42 7.31 -10.76
CA HIS A 283 1.62 6.48 -10.81
C HIS A 283 2.74 7.25 -11.52
N VAL A 284 3.88 7.37 -10.84
CA VAL A 284 5.03 8.14 -11.30
C VAL A 284 6.23 7.20 -11.49
N GLY A 285 6.66 7.02 -12.73
CA GLY A 285 7.85 6.27 -13.09
C GLY A 285 9.07 7.18 -13.23
N ILE A 286 10.21 6.77 -12.66
CA ILE A 286 11.49 7.48 -12.65
C ILE A 286 12.41 6.90 -13.73
N ASP A 287 13.16 7.75 -14.44
CA ASP A 287 14.26 7.32 -15.30
C ASP A 287 15.49 6.99 -14.44
N GLY A 288 15.78 5.69 -14.30
CA GLY A 288 16.94 5.20 -13.54
C GLY A 288 18.30 5.57 -14.14
N SER A 289 18.35 6.05 -15.39
CA SER A 289 19.62 6.45 -16.04
C SER A 289 20.10 7.84 -15.62
N GLY A 290 19.25 8.64 -14.97
CA GLY A 290 19.54 10.03 -14.64
C GLY A 290 19.61 10.98 -15.86
N LYS A 291 19.35 10.46 -17.07
CA LYS A 291 19.26 11.28 -18.29
C LYS A 291 17.90 11.97 -18.38
N ARG A 292 17.84 13.06 -19.14
CA ARG A 292 16.56 13.69 -19.49
C ARG A 292 15.83 12.79 -20.49
N GLY A 293 14.88 12.00 -20.00
CA GLY A 293 13.93 11.25 -20.82
C GLY A 293 12.78 12.12 -21.30
N THR A 294 12.06 11.65 -22.33
CA THR A 294 10.78 12.24 -22.69
C THR A 294 9.71 11.79 -21.70
N CYS A 295 9.01 12.76 -21.09
CA CYS A 295 7.90 12.48 -20.19
C CYS A 295 6.71 11.93 -20.96
N GLN A 296 6.29 10.70 -20.67
CA GLN A 296 5.04 10.17 -21.20
C GLN A 296 3.93 10.35 -20.17
N ILE A 297 2.80 10.91 -20.60
CA ILE A 297 1.58 10.99 -19.78
C ILE A 297 0.47 10.17 -20.43
N SER A 298 -0.15 9.31 -19.63
CA SER A 298 -1.30 8.51 -20.04
C SER A 298 -2.40 8.55 -18.97
N TYR A 299 -3.62 8.25 -19.40
CA TYR A 299 -4.80 8.27 -18.57
C TYR A 299 -5.48 6.89 -18.62
N SER A 300 -5.87 6.39 -17.46
CA SER A 300 -6.62 5.17 -17.27
C SER A 300 -7.95 5.51 -16.57
N ASN A 301 -9.06 5.10 -17.18
CA ASN A 301 -10.41 5.28 -16.64
C ASN A 301 -10.85 4.14 -15.73
#